data_AF-A0A634SIP3-F1
#
_entry.id   AF-A0A634SIP3-F1
#
_cell.length_a   1.000
_cell.length_b   1.000
_cell.length_c   1.000
_cell.angle_alpha   90.00
_cell.angle_beta   90.00
_cell.angle_gamma   90.00
#
_symmetry.space_group_name_H-M   'P 1'
#
loop_
_entity.id
_entity.type
_entity.pdbx_description
1 polymer ?
#
loop_
_entity_poly.entity_id
_entity_poly.type
_entity_poly.pdbx_seq_one_letter_code
_entity_poly.pdbx_strand_id
1 'polypeptide(L)'
;MMVNFSLSNAFSFMEAQNMSMLAVSSSKDDINLANVVSVRDERILKSALIFGANASGKSNLMKTISLMKDIVLHSVQAIESSITKNVVPFLLDEAGPTKPSEMEMTFIADGIKYRYGLSLFQGKIKEEWLYYTPKTRETILFERDGQLIEINKAAFSESNLFIKDGVIQKTREDVPFVSVVAGFNGEHSKRVVNWFSNVVFLSGSNEGMFTGITMKLINESEDFKAWL
;
A
#
# COMPACT_ATOMS: atom_id res chain seq x y z
N MET A 1 -6.70 -8.35 -1.57
CA MET A 1 -6.77 -8.56 -0.11
C MET A 1 -5.49 -8.07 0.55
N MET A 2 -5.57 -7.29 1.63
CA MET A 2 -4.40 -6.88 2.41
C MET A 2 -3.84 -8.07 3.21
N VAL A 3 -2.51 -8.20 3.28
CA VAL A 3 -1.82 -9.25 4.05
C VAL A 3 -0.98 -8.65 5.16
N ASN A 4 -0.16 -7.65 4.86
CA ASN A 4 0.66 -6.96 5.84
C ASN A 4 0.81 -5.49 5.45
N PHE A 5 0.86 -4.60 6.43
CA PHE A 5 1.28 -3.23 6.24
C PHE A 5 2.38 -2.90 7.25
N SER A 6 3.45 -2.27 6.79
CA SER A 6 4.51 -1.76 7.64
C SER A 6 4.71 -0.26 7.42
N LEU A 7 5.16 0.41 8.48
CA LEU A 7 5.64 1.78 8.39
C LEU A 7 6.80 2.02 9.36
N SER A 8 7.66 2.98 9.06
CA SER A 8 8.67 3.49 9.98
C SER A 8 8.85 5.00 9.80
N ASN A 9 9.29 5.67 10.86
CA ASN A 9 9.58 7.11 10.87
C ASN A 9 8.47 7.95 10.22
N ALA A 10 7.22 7.76 10.62
CA ALA A 10 6.05 8.48 10.12
C ALA A 10 5.10 8.89 11.25
N PHE A 11 4.79 10.18 11.32
CA PHE A 11 3.93 10.79 12.35
C PHE A 11 4.35 10.45 13.78
N SER A 12 3.59 9.58 14.46
CA SER A 12 3.82 9.14 15.83
C SER A 12 4.66 7.86 15.93
N PHE A 13 5.16 7.35 14.82
CA PHE A 13 5.91 6.10 14.75
C PHE A 13 7.35 6.38 14.36
N MET A 14 8.28 6.26 15.30
CA MET A 14 9.72 6.33 15.01
C MET A 14 10.21 4.98 14.47
N GLU A 15 10.05 3.95 15.29
CA GLU A 15 10.44 2.58 14.97
C GLU A 15 9.44 1.90 14.03
N ALA A 16 9.95 0.91 13.29
CA ALA A 16 9.15 0.11 12.38
C ALA A 16 8.00 -0.59 13.12
N GLN A 17 6.78 -0.40 12.63
CA GLN A 17 5.59 -1.12 13.09
C GLN A 17 5.04 -1.99 11.96
N ASN A 18 4.49 -3.14 12.33
CA ASN A 18 3.91 -4.11 11.39
C ASN A 18 2.50 -4.49 11.81
N MET A 19 1.58 -4.43 10.86
CA MET A 19 0.20 -4.90 10.99
C MET A 19 -0.03 -6.07 10.04
N SER A 20 0.05 -7.28 10.58
CA SER A 20 -0.18 -8.52 9.84
C SER A 20 -1.62 -8.98 9.98
N MET A 21 -2.23 -9.34 8.85
CA MET A 21 -3.55 -9.97 8.76
C MET A 21 -3.42 -11.50 8.62
N LEU A 22 -2.23 -12.08 8.74
CA LEU A 22 -2.08 -13.54 8.71
C LEU A 22 -2.75 -14.17 9.93
N ALA A 23 -3.62 -15.14 9.68
CA ALA A 23 -4.25 -15.91 10.74
C ALA A 23 -3.24 -16.88 11.36
N VAL A 24 -3.25 -16.99 12.69
CA VAL A 24 -2.46 -17.98 13.40
C VAL A 24 -2.86 -19.40 12.97
N SER A 25 -1.86 -20.26 12.77
CA SER A 25 -2.06 -21.67 12.41
C SER A 25 -2.05 -22.60 13.62
N SER A 26 -1.89 -22.06 14.83
CA SER A 26 -1.83 -22.82 16.07
C SER A 26 -3.19 -23.44 16.40
N SER A 27 -3.21 -24.74 16.66
CA SER A 27 -4.41 -25.44 17.13
C SER A 27 -4.81 -25.09 18.56
N LYS A 28 -3.97 -24.37 19.30
CA LYS A 28 -4.24 -23.91 20.67
C LYS A 28 -5.02 -22.60 20.71
N ASP A 29 -5.09 -21.89 19.60
CA ASP A 29 -5.78 -20.60 19.52
C ASP A 29 -7.22 -20.82 19.07
N ASP A 30 -8.19 -20.38 19.88
CA ASP A 30 -9.60 -20.42 19.55
C ASP A 30 -9.96 -19.30 18.57
N ILE A 31 -9.58 -19.50 17.31
CA ILE A 31 -9.86 -18.55 16.23
C ILE A 31 -11.25 -18.80 15.65
N ASN A 32 -12.03 -17.72 15.53
CA ASN A 32 -13.26 -17.77 14.77
C ASN A 32 -12.93 -17.99 13.28
N LEU A 33 -13.08 -19.23 12.81
CA LEU A 33 -12.82 -19.61 11.42
C LEU A 33 -13.71 -18.84 10.43
N ALA A 34 -14.87 -18.34 10.88
CA ALA A 34 -15.71 -17.47 10.05
C ALA A 34 -15.07 -16.10 9.78
N ASN A 35 -14.03 -15.68 10.51
CA ASN A 35 -13.22 -14.48 10.21
C ASN A 35 -11.96 -14.81 9.39
N VAL A 36 -11.79 -16.04 8.93
CA VAL A 36 -10.62 -16.46 8.15
C VAL A 36 -11.04 -16.74 6.71
N VAL A 37 -10.20 -16.32 5.76
CA VAL A 37 -10.30 -16.67 4.36
C VAL A 37 -8.96 -17.27 3.91
N SER A 38 -9.04 -18.37 3.18
CA SER A 38 -7.85 -18.96 2.56
C SER A 38 -7.72 -18.41 1.14
N VAL A 39 -6.62 -17.74 0.86
CA VAL A 39 -6.28 -17.27 -0.47
C VAL A 39 -4.93 -17.87 -0.83
N ARG A 40 -4.94 -18.78 -1.82
CA ARG A 40 -3.81 -19.68 -2.10
C ARG A 40 -3.52 -20.54 -0.86
N ASP A 41 -2.26 -20.61 -0.43
CA ASP A 41 -1.81 -21.35 0.75
C ASP A 41 -1.75 -20.46 2.01
N GLU A 42 -2.22 -19.21 1.94
CA GLU A 42 -2.23 -18.28 3.07
C GLU A 42 -3.62 -18.17 3.71
N ARG A 43 -3.65 -18.25 5.04
CA ARG A 43 -4.84 -17.99 5.85
C ARG A 43 -4.81 -16.54 6.31
N ILE A 44 -5.80 -15.76 5.90
CA ILE A 44 -5.85 -14.32 6.13
C ILE A 44 -7.11 -13.98 6.92
N LEU A 45 -6.99 -13.07 7.88
CA LEU A 45 -8.09 -12.51 8.65
C LEU A 45 -8.90 -11.53 7.80
N LYS A 46 -10.23 -11.63 7.83
CA LYS A 46 -11.14 -10.71 7.13
C LYS A 46 -11.32 -9.37 7.85
N SER A 47 -11.07 -9.36 9.16
CA SER A 47 -11.21 -8.17 10.00
C SER A 47 -10.20 -8.17 11.15
N ALA A 48 -9.82 -6.98 11.59
CA ALA A 48 -8.99 -6.72 12.74
C ALA A 48 -9.51 -5.49 13.48
N LEU A 49 -9.35 -5.48 14.81
CA LEU A 49 -9.71 -4.36 15.67
C LEU A 49 -8.44 -3.78 16.30
N ILE A 50 -8.27 -2.45 16.24
CA ILE A 50 -7.11 -1.76 16.79
C ILE A 50 -7.55 -0.92 17.98
N PHE A 51 -7.15 -1.35 19.18
CA PHE A 51 -7.42 -0.64 20.43
C PHE A 51 -6.16 0.05 20.94
N GLY A 52 -6.35 1.10 21.74
CA GLY A 52 -5.26 1.81 22.39
C GLY A 52 -5.73 3.10 23.02
N ALA A 53 -4.92 3.67 23.91
CA ALA A 53 -5.22 4.94 24.59
C ALA A 53 -5.39 6.11 23.61
N ASN A 54 -5.91 7.24 24.08
CA ASN A 54 -5.90 8.47 23.30
C ASN A 54 -4.46 8.84 22.91
N ALA A 55 -4.28 9.40 21.72
CA ALA A 55 -2.98 9.72 21.14
C ALA A 55 -2.00 8.54 20.93
N SER A 56 -2.44 7.28 21.05
CA SER A 56 -1.59 6.09 20.83
C SER A 56 -1.22 5.81 19.36
N GLY A 57 -1.49 6.73 18.43
CA GLY A 57 -1.13 6.59 17.02
C GLY A 57 -2.14 5.85 16.11
N LYS A 58 -3.30 5.39 16.62
CA LYS A 58 -4.32 4.68 15.80
C LYS A 58 -4.73 5.45 14.55
N SER A 59 -5.08 6.74 14.70
CA SER A 59 -5.45 7.59 13.57
C SER A 59 -4.28 7.85 12.63
N ASN A 60 -3.04 7.91 13.14
CA ASN A 60 -1.84 8.08 12.33
C ASN A 60 -1.52 6.81 11.51
N LEU A 61 -1.80 5.62 12.05
CA LEU A 61 -1.68 4.36 11.29
C LEU A 61 -2.61 4.39 10.07
N MET A 62 -3.90 4.68 10.30
CA MET A 62 -4.89 4.80 9.20
C MET A 62 -4.53 5.92 8.22
N LYS A 63 -4.08 7.07 8.73
CA LYS A 63 -3.60 8.20 7.92
C LYS A 63 -2.43 7.81 7.03
N THR A 64 -1.49 7.01 7.52
CA THR A 64 -0.31 6.57 6.75
C THR A 64 -0.72 5.66 5.60
N ILE A 65 -1.63 4.70 5.83
CA ILE A 65 -2.18 3.85 4.76
C ILE A 65 -2.92 4.71 3.73
N SER A 66 -3.73 5.69 4.19
CA SER A 66 -4.45 6.61 3.30
C SER A 66 -3.48 7.43 2.44
N LEU A 67 -2.40 7.95 3.03
CA LEU A 67 -1.41 8.72 2.29
C LEU A 67 -0.63 7.85 1.30
N MET A 68 -0.27 6.61 1.66
CA MET A 68 0.35 5.67 0.72
C MET A 68 -0.58 5.44 -0.48
N LYS A 69 -1.88 5.22 -0.23
CA LYS A 69 -2.88 5.12 -1.30
C LYS A 69 -2.90 6.39 -2.16
N ASP A 70 -2.98 7.56 -1.54
CA ASP A 70 -3.08 8.83 -2.29
C ASP A 70 -1.84 9.09 -3.14
N ILE A 71 -0.64 8.77 -2.61
CA ILE A 71 0.62 8.86 -3.35
C ILE A 71 0.58 7.94 -4.58
N VAL A 72 0.13 6.69 -4.43
CA VAL A 72 0.05 5.74 -5.56
C VAL A 72 -0.98 6.19 -6.59
N LEU A 73 -2.14 6.68 -6.17
CA LEU A 73 -3.26 6.95 -7.09
C LEU A 73 -3.21 8.34 -7.73
N HIS A 74 -2.67 9.34 -7.04
CA HIS A 74 -2.88 10.74 -7.39
C HIS A 74 -1.58 11.53 -7.68
N SER A 75 -0.40 11.00 -7.35
CA SER A 75 0.86 11.74 -7.56
C SER A 75 1.12 12.09 -9.03
N VAL A 76 0.72 11.26 -9.99
CA VAL A 76 0.92 11.55 -11.43
C VAL A 76 0.22 12.85 -11.83
N GLN A 77 -0.99 13.09 -11.31
CA GLN A 77 -1.86 14.23 -11.64
C GLN A 77 -1.54 15.48 -10.82
N ALA A 78 -0.85 15.34 -9.69
CA ALA A 78 -0.50 16.45 -8.81
C ALA A 78 0.66 17.27 -9.41
N ILE A 79 0.33 18.37 -10.10
CA ILE A 79 1.30 19.24 -10.79
C ILE A 79 1.89 20.30 -9.83
N GLU A 80 1.08 20.85 -8.92
CA GLU A 80 1.45 22.02 -8.11
C GLU A 80 1.85 21.67 -6.66
N SER A 81 1.28 20.60 -6.09
CA SER A 81 1.51 20.19 -4.70
C SER A 81 1.80 18.70 -4.60
N SER A 82 3.05 18.39 -4.26
CA SER A 82 3.48 17.00 -4.11
C SER A 82 2.81 16.33 -2.90
N ILE A 83 2.07 15.25 -3.15
CA ILE A 83 1.31 14.51 -2.12
C ILE A 83 2.26 13.89 -1.08
N THR A 84 3.46 13.49 -1.49
CA THR A 84 4.50 12.91 -0.62
C THR A 84 4.89 13.85 0.53
N LYS A 85 4.76 15.16 0.35
CA LYS A 85 5.04 16.16 1.41
C LYS A 85 4.06 16.09 2.58
N ASN A 86 2.92 15.42 2.41
CA ASN A 86 1.95 15.22 3.48
C ASN A 86 2.37 14.11 4.47
N VAL A 87 3.37 13.30 4.10
CA VAL A 87 4.01 12.34 5.02
C VAL A 87 5.04 13.10 5.85
N VAL A 88 4.78 13.19 7.15
CA VAL A 88 5.64 13.89 8.10
C VAL A 88 6.45 12.85 8.86
N PRO A 89 7.79 12.97 8.94
CA PRO A 89 8.60 12.05 9.71
C PRO A 89 8.33 12.18 11.22
N PHE A 90 8.89 11.29 12.03
CA PHE A 90 8.78 11.42 13.47
C PHE A 90 9.53 12.68 13.95
N LEU A 91 8.85 13.63 14.58
CA LEU A 91 9.43 14.94 14.91
C LEU A 91 9.88 15.08 16.37
N LEU A 92 9.60 14.09 17.24
CA LEU A 92 9.96 14.15 18.66
C LEU A 92 11.35 13.57 18.95
N ASP A 93 12.13 13.27 17.90
CA ASP A 93 13.51 12.82 17.96
C ASP A 93 14.30 13.49 16.83
N GLU A 94 15.50 13.96 17.11
CA GLU A 94 16.36 14.66 16.14
C GLU A 94 16.75 13.78 14.94
N ALA A 95 16.78 12.45 15.13
CA ALA A 95 17.07 11.51 14.07
C ALA A 95 15.94 11.39 13.04
N GLY A 96 14.69 11.63 13.43
CA GLY A 96 13.52 11.43 12.55
C GLY A 96 13.57 12.25 11.25
N PRO A 97 13.74 13.58 11.31
CA PRO A 97 13.87 14.43 10.11
C PRO A 97 15.09 14.11 9.22
N THR A 98 16.08 13.37 9.74
CA THR A 98 17.30 13.00 9.00
C THR A 98 17.22 11.62 8.34
N LYS A 99 16.13 10.88 8.58
CA LYS A 99 15.89 9.54 8.02
C LYS A 99 14.67 9.55 7.09
N PRO A 100 14.60 8.64 6.11
CA PRO A 100 13.40 8.46 5.31
C PRO A 100 12.20 7.96 6.14
N SER A 101 10.99 8.29 5.71
CA SER A 101 9.74 7.64 6.16
C SER A 101 9.44 6.47 5.23
N GLU A 102 9.27 5.27 5.78
CA GLU A 102 9.06 4.06 4.98
C GLU A 102 7.63 3.55 5.10
N MET A 103 7.07 3.05 4.00
CA MET A 103 5.77 2.39 3.96
C MET A 103 5.84 1.17 3.04
N GLU A 104 5.39 0.01 3.51
CA GLU A 104 5.29 -1.20 2.69
C GLU A 104 3.91 -1.85 2.84
N MET A 105 3.35 -2.27 1.73
CA MET A 105 2.09 -3.00 1.66
C MET A 105 2.31 -4.34 0.97
N THR A 106 1.98 -5.42 1.68
CA THR A 106 1.85 -6.76 1.11
C THR A 106 0.38 -7.08 0.92
N PHE A 107 0.01 -7.49 -0.29
CA PHE A 107 -1.38 -7.76 -0.65
C PHE A 107 -1.50 -8.81 -1.75
N ILE A 108 -2.70 -9.36 -1.92
CA ILE A 108 -3.05 -10.29 -3.00
C ILE A 108 -3.99 -9.61 -3.97
N ALA A 109 -3.62 -9.57 -5.26
CA ALA A 109 -4.41 -9.07 -6.37
C ALA A 109 -4.44 -10.13 -7.49
N ASP A 110 -5.64 -10.50 -7.94
CA ASP A 110 -5.87 -11.50 -9.00
C ASP A 110 -5.10 -12.81 -8.77
N GLY A 111 -5.12 -13.31 -7.53
CA GLY A 111 -4.43 -14.54 -7.13
C GLY A 111 -2.90 -14.42 -7.02
N ILE A 112 -2.30 -13.25 -7.26
CA ILE A 112 -0.87 -13.01 -7.13
C ILE A 112 -0.60 -12.16 -5.89
N LYS A 113 0.40 -12.56 -5.11
CA LYS A 113 0.87 -11.81 -3.94
C LYS A 113 1.89 -10.79 -4.41
N TYR A 114 1.70 -9.54 -4.01
CA TYR A 114 2.60 -8.42 -4.27
C TYR A 114 3.10 -7.87 -2.94
N ARG A 115 4.34 -7.39 -2.96
CA ARG A 115 4.93 -6.60 -1.88
C ARG A 115 5.46 -5.33 -2.52
N TYR A 116 4.80 -4.22 -2.22
CA TYR A 116 5.10 -2.91 -2.78
C TYR A 116 5.44 -1.96 -1.64
N GLY A 117 6.54 -1.23 -1.77
CA GLY A 117 6.92 -0.24 -0.78
C GLY A 117 7.68 0.92 -1.37
N LEU A 118 7.77 1.98 -0.57
CA LEU A 118 8.51 3.19 -0.90
C LEU A 118 9.03 3.86 0.37
N SER A 119 10.17 4.54 0.24
CA SER A 119 10.74 5.41 1.26
C SER A 119 10.72 6.86 0.79
N LEU A 120 10.34 7.78 1.68
CA LEU A 120 10.21 9.20 1.39
C LEU A 120 11.25 9.99 2.18
N PHE A 121 12.01 10.82 1.50
CA PHE A 121 12.93 11.75 2.14
C PHE A 121 12.74 13.14 1.56
N GLN A 122 12.44 14.12 2.42
CA GLN A 122 12.24 15.52 2.05
C GLN A 122 11.21 15.72 0.91
N GLY A 123 10.13 14.92 0.93
CA GLY A 123 9.08 14.98 -0.08
C GLY A 123 9.43 14.33 -1.42
N LYS A 124 10.54 13.58 -1.50
CA LYS A 124 10.93 12.81 -2.68
C LYS A 124 10.92 11.32 -2.36
N ILE A 125 10.68 10.49 -3.37
CA ILE A 125 10.86 9.05 -3.28
C ILE A 125 12.36 8.77 -3.30
N LYS A 126 12.86 8.30 -2.15
CA LYS A 126 14.25 7.89 -2.00
C LYS A 126 14.40 6.46 -2.51
N GLU A 127 13.58 5.54 -2.06
CA GLU A 127 13.53 4.17 -2.59
C GLU A 127 12.11 3.77 -2.97
N GLU A 128 11.99 2.86 -3.93
CA GLU A 128 10.72 2.24 -4.32
C GLU A 128 11.00 0.82 -4.80
N TRP A 129 10.18 -0.14 -4.37
CA TRP A 129 10.35 -1.53 -4.75
C TRP A 129 9.02 -2.20 -5.03
N LEU A 130 9.06 -3.16 -5.94
CA LEU A 130 7.94 -4.03 -6.23
C LEU A 130 8.43 -5.46 -6.40
N TYR A 131 7.83 -6.34 -5.61
CA TYR A 131 8.01 -7.78 -5.71
C TYR A 131 6.66 -8.43 -5.99
N TYR A 132 6.72 -9.60 -6.63
CA TYR A 132 5.56 -10.47 -6.79
C TYR A 132 5.93 -11.92 -6.56
N THR A 133 4.95 -12.68 -6.08
CA THR A 133 5.08 -14.12 -5.82
C THR A 133 4.00 -14.83 -6.62
N PRO A 134 4.26 -15.21 -7.89
CA PRO A 134 3.24 -15.82 -8.75
C PRO A 134 2.84 -17.22 -8.29
N LYS A 135 3.77 -17.98 -7.70
CA LYS A 135 3.53 -19.34 -7.16
C LYS A 135 4.08 -19.50 -5.74
N THR A 136 5.39 -19.61 -5.60
CA THR A 136 6.03 -19.86 -4.28
C THR A 136 7.23 -18.96 -4.06
N ARG A 137 8.04 -18.73 -5.10
CA ARG A 137 9.21 -17.87 -5.04
C ARG A 137 8.84 -16.41 -5.24
N GLU A 138 9.22 -15.56 -4.30
CA GLU A 138 9.18 -14.11 -4.45
C GLU A 138 10.23 -13.69 -5.48
N THR A 139 9.80 -12.85 -6.42
CA THR A 139 10.62 -12.34 -7.52
C THR A 139 10.53 -10.83 -7.52
N ILE A 140 11.69 -10.18 -7.51
CA ILE A 140 11.79 -8.74 -7.74
C ILE A 140 11.31 -8.39 -9.15
N LEU A 141 10.47 -7.38 -9.26
CA LEU A 141 10.11 -6.73 -10.52
C LEU A 141 11.01 -5.53 -10.77
N PHE A 142 11.12 -4.65 -9.77
CA PHE A 142 12.09 -3.56 -9.77
C PHE A 142 12.47 -3.10 -8.36
N GLU A 143 13.62 -2.45 -8.27
CA GLU A 143 14.09 -1.64 -7.15
C GLU A 143 14.65 -0.32 -7.68
N ARG A 144 14.26 0.79 -7.06
CA ARG A 144 14.64 2.15 -7.43
C ARG A 144 15.35 2.79 -6.24
N ASP A 145 16.47 3.48 -6.49
CA ASP A 145 17.08 4.45 -5.59
C ASP A 145 17.21 5.81 -6.30
N GLY A 146 16.38 6.76 -5.89
CA GLY A 146 16.27 8.08 -6.52
C GLY A 146 15.80 7.94 -7.96
N GLN A 147 16.69 8.16 -8.94
CA GLN A 147 16.37 7.96 -10.36
C GLN A 147 17.08 6.74 -10.97
N LEU A 148 17.91 6.04 -10.19
CA LEU A 148 18.53 4.78 -10.59
C LEU A 148 17.52 3.65 -10.35
N ILE A 149 17.47 2.68 -11.27
CA ILE A 149 16.54 1.56 -11.19
C ILE A 149 17.16 0.27 -11.70
N GLU A 150 16.97 -0.78 -10.92
CA GLU A 150 17.23 -2.15 -11.30
C GLU A 150 15.91 -2.84 -11.63
N ILE A 151 15.87 -3.54 -12.77
CA ILE A 151 14.67 -4.23 -13.22
C ILE A 151 14.95 -5.69 -13.54
N ASN A 152 13.99 -6.54 -13.23
CA ASN A 152 13.96 -7.89 -13.77
C ASN A 152 13.36 -7.85 -15.18
N LYS A 153 14.22 -7.76 -16.20
CA LYS A 153 13.80 -7.64 -17.61
C LYS A 153 12.87 -8.77 -18.08
N ALA A 154 12.99 -9.96 -17.51
CA ALA A 154 12.16 -11.10 -17.87
C ALA A 154 10.75 -11.02 -17.26
N ALA A 155 10.64 -10.51 -16.02
CA ALA A 155 9.39 -10.44 -15.29
C ALA A 155 8.69 -9.06 -15.35
N PHE A 156 9.40 -8.00 -15.74
CA PHE A 156 8.92 -6.61 -15.68
C PHE A 156 9.24 -5.81 -16.95
N SER A 157 9.01 -6.41 -18.11
CA SER A 157 9.26 -5.80 -19.43
C SER A 157 8.35 -4.60 -19.73
N GLU A 158 7.25 -4.41 -19.00
CA GLU A 158 6.35 -3.25 -19.08
C GLU A 158 7.04 -1.91 -18.79
N SER A 159 8.20 -1.93 -18.13
CA SER A 159 8.98 -0.74 -17.77
C SER A 159 9.94 -0.24 -18.85
N ASN A 160 10.19 -1.02 -19.91
CA ASN A 160 11.30 -0.78 -20.86
C ASN A 160 11.27 0.60 -21.54
N LEU A 161 10.08 1.17 -21.79
CA LEU A 161 9.94 2.48 -22.44
C LEU A 161 10.32 3.66 -21.54
N PHE A 162 10.45 3.42 -20.24
CA PHE A 162 10.72 4.44 -19.23
C PHE A 162 12.14 4.38 -18.70
N ILE A 163 12.99 3.48 -19.19
CA ILE A 163 14.32 3.26 -18.63
C ILE A 163 15.35 3.34 -19.74
N LYS A 164 16.39 4.13 -19.51
CA LYS A 164 17.56 4.22 -20.38
C LYS A 164 18.81 4.09 -19.53
N ASP A 165 19.66 3.12 -19.85
CA ASP A 165 20.94 2.87 -19.18
C ASP A 165 20.83 2.76 -17.65
N GLY A 166 19.76 2.12 -17.15
CA GLY A 166 19.51 1.96 -15.71
C GLY A 166 18.94 3.20 -15.00
N VAL A 167 18.54 4.22 -15.77
CA VAL A 167 18.00 5.48 -15.25
C VAL A 167 16.55 5.67 -15.68
N ILE A 168 15.68 5.98 -14.73
CA ILE A 168 14.27 6.27 -14.98
C ILE A 168 14.15 7.58 -15.76
N GLN A 169 13.42 7.50 -16.86
CA GLN A 169 13.02 8.59 -17.74
C GLN A 169 11.56 8.97 -17.45
N LYS A 170 11.23 10.24 -17.62
CA LYS A 170 9.84 10.74 -17.63
C LYS A 170 9.02 10.41 -16.36
N THR A 171 9.70 10.20 -15.24
CA THR A 171 9.08 10.04 -13.91
C THR A 171 9.73 11.04 -12.98
N ARG A 172 8.92 11.84 -12.29
CA ARG A 172 9.41 12.83 -11.33
C ARG A 172 9.92 12.13 -10.06
N GLU A 173 10.78 12.81 -9.32
CA GLU A 173 11.36 12.29 -8.08
C GLU A 173 10.32 12.08 -6.97
N ASP A 174 9.15 12.68 -7.08
CA ASP A 174 8.05 12.60 -6.12
C ASP A 174 6.87 11.75 -6.59
N VAL A 175 7.01 11.10 -7.76
CA VAL A 175 5.98 10.25 -8.36
C VAL A 175 6.43 8.80 -8.33
N PRO A 176 5.60 7.88 -7.81
CA PRO A 176 5.91 6.46 -7.87
C PRO A 176 6.04 5.96 -9.30
N PHE A 177 7.10 5.21 -9.56
CA PHE A 177 7.37 4.62 -10.86
C PHE A 177 6.26 3.66 -11.26
N VAL A 178 5.74 2.87 -10.29
CA VAL A 178 4.62 1.96 -10.53
C VAL A 178 3.39 2.70 -11.05
N SER A 179 3.11 3.91 -10.57
CA SER A 179 1.96 4.71 -10.98
C SER A 179 2.10 5.21 -12.42
N VAL A 180 3.32 5.58 -12.83
CA VAL A 180 3.58 5.98 -14.23
C VAL A 180 3.40 4.77 -15.15
N VAL A 181 4.05 3.65 -14.86
CA VAL A 181 3.98 2.43 -15.69
C VAL A 181 2.53 1.91 -15.80
N ALA A 182 1.75 1.98 -14.73
CA ALA A 182 0.32 1.64 -14.74
C ALA A 182 -0.48 2.50 -15.75
N GLY A 183 -0.19 3.81 -15.82
CA GLY A 183 -0.81 4.74 -16.75
C GLY A 183 -0.55 4.41 -18.23
N PHE A 184 0.49 3.62 -18.51
CA PHE A 184 0.83 3.11 -19.85
C PHE A 184 0.51 1.63 -20.03
N ASN A 185 -0.45 1.11 -19.25
CA ASN A 185 -0.96 -0.26 -19.34
C ASN A 185 0.03 -1.37 -18.93
N GLY A 186 0.98 -1.09 -18.05
CA GLY A 186 1.73 -2.16 -17.38
C GLY A 186 0.82 -3.10 -16.61
N GLU A 187 0.96 -4.41 -16.81
CA GLU A 187 0.11 -5.43 -16.20
C GLU A 187 0.30 -5.50 -14.68
N HIS A 188 1.54 -5.63 -14.21
CA HIS A 188 1.85 -5.70 -12.79
C HIS A 188 1.51 -4.36 -12.12
N SER A 189 1.89 -3.26 -12.76
CA SER A 189 1.66 -1.91 -12.25
C SER A 189 0.17 -1.59 -12.13
N LYS A 190 -0.66 -1.99 -13.11
CA LYS A 190 -2.12 -1.83 -13.00
C LYS A 190 -2.73 -2.66 -11.88
N ARG A 191 -2.25 -3.89 -11.63
CA ARG A 191 -2.74 -4.70 -10.51
C ARG A 191 -2.45 -4.03 -9.17
N VAL A 192 -1.28 -3.39 -9.02
CA VAL A 192 -0.93 -2.61 -7.82
C VAL A 192 -1.87 -1.41 -7.67
N VAL A 193 -1.98 -0.56 -8.70
CA VAL A 193 -2.83 0.64 -8.67
C VAL A 193 -4.31 0.29 -8.44
N ASN A 194 -4.83 -0.73 -9.13
CA ASN A 194 -6.21 -1.20 -8.97
C ASN A 194 -6.46 -1.77 -7.56
N TRP A 195 -5.45 -2.40 -6.95
CA TRP A 195 -5.59 -2.85 -5.57
C TRP A 195 -5.73 -1.66 -4.61
N PHE A 196 -4.90 -0.62 -4.75
CA PHE A 196 -4.99 0.60 -3.95
C PHE A 196 -6.31 1.35 -4.17
N SER A 197 -6.85 1.38 -5.40
CA SER A 197 -8.15 2.03 -5.66
C SER A 197 -9.31 1.36 -4.94
N ASN A 198 -9.17 0.07 -4.61
CA ASN A 198 -10.17 -0.70 -3.86
C ASN A 198 -10.04 -0.54 -2.33
N VAL A 199 -9.02 0.16 -1.83
CA VAL A 199 -8.89 0.46 -0.40
C VAL A 199 -9.79 1.64 -0.05
N VAL A 200 -10.79 1.42 0.80
CA VAL A 200 -11.77 2.44 1.18
C VAL A 200 -11.57 2.84 2.65
N PHE A 201 -11.53 4.14 2.91
CA PHE A 201 -11.52 4.69 4.26
C PHE A 201 -12.91 5.23 4.60
N LEU A 202 -13.54 4.62 5.59
CA LEU A 202 -14.83 5.06 6.14
C LEU A 202 -14.57 5.82 7.43
N SER A 203 -15.15 7.01 7.56
CA SER A 203 -15.05 7.84 8.77
C SER A 203 -16.44 8.33 9.14
N GLY A 204 -16.89 8.06 10.36
CA GLY A 204 -18.19 8.53 10.85
C GLY A 204 -18.34 10.05 10.89
N SER A 205 -17.25 10.80 10.76
CA SER A 205 -17.29 12.26 10.66
C SER A 205 -17.64 12.79 9.25
N ASN A 206 -17.80 11.92 8.25
CA ASN A 206 -18.03 12.33 6.86
C ASN A 206 -19.10 11.49 6.16
N GLU A 207 -20.32 11.51 6.70
CA GLU A 207 -21.45 10.65 6.31
C GLU A 207 -21.84 10.77 4.81
N GLY A 208 -21.70 11.95 4.21
CA GLY A 208 -22.17 12.21 2.84
C GLY A 208 -21.41 11.44 1.73
N MET A 209 -20.18 10.99 2.00
CA MET A 209 -19.36 10.30 0.98
C MET A 209 -19.74 8.83 0.75
N PHE A 210 -20.53 8.22 1.65
CA PHE A 210 -20.75 6.76 1.61
C PHE A 210 -22.06 6.35 0.95
N THR A 211 -22.94 7.29 0.64
CA THR A 211 -24.22 7.01 -0.02
C THR A 211 -24.05 6.20 -1.30
N GLY A 212 -23.04 6.52 -2.12
CA GLY A 212 -22.77 5.77 -3.36
C GLY A 212 -22.35 4.32 -3.11
N ILE A 213 -21.54 4.08 -2.08
CA ILE A 213 -21.10 2.73 -1.69
C ILE A 213 -22.28 1.94 -1.12
N THR A 214 -23.06 2.55 -0.23
CA THR A 214 -24.26 1.93 0.34
C THR A 214 -25.23 1.54 -0.76
N MET A 215 -25.53 2.43 -1.71
CA MET A 215 -26.42 2.13 -2.84
C MET A 215 -25.87 1.01 -3.74
N LYS A 216 -24.56 0.98 -3.98
CA LYS A 216 -23.93 -0.11 -4.75
C LYS A 216 -24.07 -1.44 -4.03
N LEU A 217 -23.77 -1.50 -2.73
CA LEU A 217 -23.88 -2.72 -1.92
C LEU A 217 -25.33 -3.20 -1.81
N ILE A 218 -26.28 -2.28 -1.62
CA ILE A 218 -27.72 -2.61 -1.64
C ILE A 218 -28.12 -3.24 -2.97
N ASN A 219 -27.58 -2.78 -4.11
CA ASN A 219 -27.97 -3.32 -5.41
C ASN A 219 -27.27 -4.65 -5.73
N GLU A 220 -25.99 -4.79 -5.39
CA GLU A 220 -25.13 -5.87 -5.87
C GLU A 220 -24.87 -7.00 -4.86
N SER A 221 -25.10 -6.78 -3.56
CA SER A 221 -24.76 -7.75 -2.51
C SER A 221 -26.01 -8.25 -1.77
N GLU A 222 -26.38 -9.52 -2.02
CA GLU A 222 -27.47 -10.20 -1.31
C GLU A 222 -27.20 -10.31 0.20
N ASP A 223 -25.95 -10.56 0.59
CA ASP A 223 -25.56 -10.62 2.01
C ASP A 223 -25.75 -9.25 2.70
N PHE A 224 -25.46 -8.15 1.99
CA PHE A 224 -25.65 -6.81 2.53
C PHE A 224 -27.14 -6.47 2.65
N LYS A 225 -27.96 -6.87 1.68
CA LYS A 225 -29.43 -6.74 1.76
C LYS A 225 -30.00 -7.49 2.95
N ALA A 226 -29.50 -8.69 3.23
CA ALA A 226 -29.98 -9.52 4.35
C ALA A 226 -29.62 -8.96 5.73
N TRP A 227 -28.66 -8.04 5.82
CA TRP A 227 -28.25 -7.39 7.06
C TRP A 227 -29.08 -6.16 7.43
N LEU A 228 -29.76 -5.55 6.45
CA LEU A 228 -30.67 -4.40 6.62
C LEU A 228 -32.06 -4.85 7.10
#